data_AF-A0A6V8SKJ2-F1
#
_entry.id   AF-A0A6V8SKJ2-F1
#
_cell.length_a   1.000
_cell.length_b   1.000
_cell.length_c   1.000
_cell.angle_alpha   90.00
_cell.angle_beta   90.00
_cell.angle_gamma   90.00
#
_symmetry.space_group_name_H-M   'P 1'
#
loop_
_entity.id
_entity.type
_entity.pdbx_description
1 polymer ?
#
loop_
_entity_poly.entity_id
_entity_poly.type
_entity_poly.pdbx_seq_one_letter_code
_entity_poly.pdbx_strand_id
1 'polypeptide(L)'
;MNFEGNQNRYINSKHLGVQVVKGYLHTGKTSAALHRTINLKNNYCLYNSDKIAFITTNNKNKMLVQSFYEATVKKNRPSSITLFSLIEKEVEFFSLDELIDLYFELYIEDNGTNFKDITESDKLLILREVLEANESSINKIRTIKNSSIYFILDEIQWIKASVLSRDEYAEVNRKGRVKAVRKNSSARELLYSLNLQYQSRMKELYFIDKYDKANYARLMVENDNNKYIHILLDNCENLTRGELNFIKALYDKKEYSSFTYLINTIESSERYAWLKSGIKLGYMNDFDKFKNYRFTCSSVKKLDNYSLERFTYINLKHKSEHTFMIDGASTSNEIIIDYNDKQEVIKEEELVEVPMYSDIAAGEPIPMNGEQESNFYIPYNWIRGKKDNFILHVKGDSMKNANINDGDFVVIRRQQSADHNDIVAAEIEGSATLKRLNLKNKIPYLMPENPKYQPISLENRDASILGIAIGVIKQV
;
A
#
# COMPACT_ATOMS: atom_id res chain seq x y z
N MET A 1 13.42 -12.11 11.16
CA MET A 1 13.28 -10.67 11.51
C MET A 1 13.50 -10.54 13.00
N ASN A 2 14.38 -9.63 13.42
CA ASN A 2 14.48 -9.25 14.83
C ASN A 2 13.48 -8.12 15.09
N PHE A 3 12.50 -8.34 15.97
CA PHE A 3 11.54 -7.31 16.35
C PHE A 3 12.10 -6.46 17.49
N GLU A 4 12.07 -5.14 17.33
CA GLU A 4 12.66 -4.22 18.31
C GLU A 4 11.61 -3.35 19.00
N GLY A 5 11.89 -2.97 20.26
CA GLY A 5 11.12 -1.98 21.02
C GLY A 5 9.61 -2.25 21.07
N ASN A 6 8.84 -1.33 20.47
CA ASN A 6 7.38 -1.37 20.51
C ASN A 6 6.77 -2.54 19.72
N GLN A 7 7.45 -3.06 18.69
CA GLN A 7 6.98 -4.24 17.95
C GLN A 7 6.95 -5.47 18.87
N ASN A 8 8.05 -5.72 19.59
CA ASN A 8 8.13 -6.84 20.52
C ASN A 8 7.15 -6.70 21.69
N ARG A 9 6.94 -5.48 22.18
CA ARG A 9 5.92 -5.17 23.21
C ARG A 9 4.50 -5.45 22.74
N TYR A 10 4.20 -5.18 21.47
CA TYR A 10 2.89 -5.49 20.87
C TYR A 10 2.69 -6.99 20.72
N ILE A 11 3.65 -7.69 20.11
CA ILE A 11 3.60 -9.14 19.86
C ILE A 11 3.33 -9.91 21.16
N ASN A 12 4.05 -9.56 22.23
CA ASN A 12 3.98 -10.27 23.52
C ASN A 12 3.02 -9.62 24.54
N SER A 13 2.19 -8.68 24.10
CA SER A 13 1.29 -7.96 25.02
C SER A 13 0.26 -8.90 25.67
N LYS A 14 0.06 -8.78 26.99
CA LYS A 14 -1.07 -9.41 27.69
C LYS A 14 -2.39 -8.66 27.55
N HIS A 15 -2.36 -7.43 27.04
CA HIS A 15 -3.57 -6.63 26.85
C HIS A 15 -4.46 -7.28 25.79
N LEU A 16 -5.74 -7.47 26.12
CA LEU A 16 -6.80 -7.96 25.25
C LEU A 16 -7.85 -6.83 25.09
N GLY A 17 -8.80 -6.98 24.18
CA GLY A 17 -9.69 -5.90 23.72
C GLY A 17 -9.12 -5.11 22.55
N VAL A 18 -9.48 -3.83 22.43
CA VAL A 18 -9.13 -3.04 21.23
C VAL A 18 -7.70 -2.54 21.27
N GLN A 19 -7.01 -2.78 20.16
CA GLN A 19 -5.63 -2.41 19.93
C GLN A 19 -5.53 -1.60 18.64
N VAL A 20 -4.66 -0.59 18.65
CA VAL A 20 -4.39 0.24 17.49
C VAL A 20 -2.89 0.27 17.27
N VAL A 21 -2.44 -0.25 16.14
CA VAL A 21 -1.05 -0.23 15.72
C VAL A 21 -0.89 0.80 14.61
N LYS A 22 -0.09 1.83 14.86
CA LYS A 22 0.15 2.94 13.93
C LYS A 22 1.63 3.02 13.56
N GLY A 23 1.91 3.27 12.29
CA GLY A 23 3.27 3.51 11.79
C GLY A 23 3.27 3.80 10.29
N TYR A 24 4.38 4.28 9.77
CA TYR A 24 4.58 4.47 8.32
C TYR A 24 4.65 3.13 7.58
N LEU A 25 4.68 3.16 6.25
CA LEU A 25 4.91 1.97 5.44
C LEU A 25 6.24 1.30 5.85
N HIS A 26 6.33 -0.02 5.68
CA HIS A 26 7.54 -0.81 5.98
C HIS A 26 8.05 -0.79 7.44
N THR A 27 7.34 -0.19 8.41
CA THR A 27 7.72 -0.28 9.84
C THR A 27 7.43 -1.65 10.47
N GLY A 28 7.27 -2.71 9.69
CA GLY A 28 7.01 -4.08 10.16
C GLY A 28 5.65 -4.31 10.84
N LYS A 29 4.62 -3.51 10.52
CA LYS A 29 3.28 -3.63 11.14
C LYS A 29 2.65 -4.99 10.87
N THR A 30 2.49 -5.35 9.60
CA THR A 30 1.91 -6.63 9.16
C THR A 30 2.73 -7.80 9.70
N SER A 31 4.06 -7.73 9.64
CA SER A 31 4.93 -8.76 10.22
C SER A 31 4.71 -8.93 11.73
N ALA A 32 4.70 -7.84 12.50
CA ALA A 32 4.43 -7.91 13.93
C ALA A 32 2.99 -8.38 14.23
N ALA A 33 2.02 -8.04 13.38
CA ALA A 33 0.65 -8.54 13.48
C ALA A 33 0.57 -10.05 13.24
N LEU A 34 1.29 -10.59 12.26
CA LEU A 34 1.37 -12.04 12.04
C LEU A 34 2.00 -12.77 13.23
N HIS A 35 3.09 -12.24 13.79
CA HIS A 35 3.69 -12.80 15.01
C HIS A 35 2.75 -12.68 16.22
N ARG A 36 1.98 -11.59 16.30
CA ARG A 36 0.92 -11.43 17.30
C ARG A 36 -0.18 -12.47 17.10
N THR A 37 -0.60 -12.75 15.89
CA THR A 37 -1.57 -13.80 15.56
C THR A 37 -1.12 -15.17 16.05
N ILE A 38 0.16 -15.52 15.87
CA ILE A 38 0.74 -16.76 16.41
C ILE A 38 0.67 -16.75 17.95
N ASN A 39 1.03 -15.62 18.59
CA ASN A 39 0.96 -15.48 20.04
C ASN A 39 -0.48 -15.62 20.58
N LEU A 40 -1.46 -15.03 19.89
CA LEU A 40 -2.89 -15.14 20.20
C LEU A 40 -3.38 -16.58 20.07
N LYS A 41 -3.08 -17.24 18.96
CA LYS A 41 -3.42 -18.65 18.73
C LYS A 41 -2.90 -19.55 19.85
N ASN A 42 -1.64 -19.35 20.26
CA ASN A 42 -0.98 -20.24 21.21
C ASN A 42 -1.36 -20.00 22.68
N ASN A 43 -1.85 -18.81 23.03
CA ASN A 43 -2.03 -18.41 24.43
C ASN A 43 -3.42 -17.87 24.78
N TYR A 44 -4.22 -17.44 23.80
CA TYR A 44 -5.47 -16.70 24.02
C TYR A 44 -6.68 -17.25 23.25
N CYS A 45 -6.51 -18.22 22.37
CA CYS A 45 -7.60 -19.11 21.98
C CYS A 45 -7.68 -20.22 23.03
N LEU A 46 -8.74 -20.26 23.84
CA LEU A 46 -8.89 -21.20 24.96
C LEU A 46 -9.75 -22.41 24.58
N TYR A 47 -10.72 -22.23 23.68
CA TYR A 47 -11.68 -23.25 23.27
C TYR A 47 -11.49 -23.68 21.80
N ASN A 48 -12.08 -24.82 21.41
CA ASN A 48 -12.02 -25.31 20.02
C ASN A 48 -12.81 -24.43 19.05
N SER A 49 -13.84 -23.75 19.54
CA SER A 49 -14.63 -22.79 18.77
C SER A 49 -13.94 -21.44 18.60
N ASP A 50 -12.80 -21.20 19.25
CA ASP A 50 -12.15 -19.89 19.21
C ASP A 50 -11.38 -19.72 17.90
N LYS A 51 -11.86 -18.79 17.06
CA LYS A 51 -11.29 -18.49 15.74
C LYS A 51 -10.55 -17.16 15.70
N ILE A 52 -9.57 -17.07 14.81
CA ILE A 52 -8.84 -15.83 14.51
C ILE A 52 -9.02 -15.49 13.03
N ALA A 53 -9.42 -14.25 12.76
CA ALA A 53 -9.45 -13.70 11.41
C ALA A 53 -8.33 -12.68 11.22
N PHE A 54 -7.59 -12.81 10.12
CA PHE A 54 -6.71 -11.77 9.60
C PHE A 54 -7.30 -11.24 8.29
N ILE A 55 -7.78 -10.00 8.33
CA ILE A 55 -8.52 -9.39 7.23
C ILE A 55 -7.64 -8.33 6.58
N THR A 56 -7.54 -8.41 5.26
CA THR A 56 -6.82 -7.45 4.42
C THR A 56 -7.78 -6.74 3.47
N THR A 57 -7.38 -5.60 2.92
CA THR A 57 -8.26 -4.82 2.02
C THR A 57 -8.46 -5.45 0.65
N ASN A 58 -7.56 -6.33 0.18
CA ASN A 58 -7.67 -6.94 -1.15
C ASN A 58 -7.04 -8.35 -1.21
N ASN A 59 -7.39 -9.11 -2.24
CA ASN A 59 -6.93 -10.48 -2.43
C ASN A 59 -5.42 -10.63 -2.60
N LYS A 60 -4.75 -9.67 -3.27
CA LYS A 60 -3.28 -9.70 -3.44
C LYS A 60 -2.57 -9.65 -2.09
N ASN A 61 -3.02 -8.78 -1.19
CA ASN A 61 -2.49 -8.65 0.17
C ASN A 61 -2.84 -9.88 1.02
N LYS A 62 -4.05 -10.43 0.91
CA LYS A 62 -4.43 -11.70 1.55
C LYS A 62 -3.41 -12.80 1.22
N MET A 63 -3.16 -13.05 -0.07
CA MET A 63 -2.23 -14.11 -0.52
C MET A 63 -0.81 -13.90 0.01
N LEU A 64 -0.31 -12.67 -0.06
CA LEU A 64 1.00 -12.29 0.45
C LEU A 64 1.11 -12.58 1.96
N VAL A 65 0.16 -12.06 2.75
CA VAL A 65 0.15 -12.19 4.21
C VAL A 65 0.00 -13.65 4.63
N GLN A 66 -0.84 -14.42 3.95
CA GLN A 66 -1.02 -15.84 4.21
C GLN A 66 0.29 -16.61 3.93
N SER A 67 0.94 -16.37 2.79
CA SER A 67 2.23 -17.01 2.47
C SER A 67 3.32 -16.69 3.51
N PHE A 68 3.36 -15.45 4.00
CA PHE A 68 4.29 -15.05 5.05
C PHE A 68 3.97 -15.70 6.39
N TYR A 69 2.69 -15.83 6.74
CA TYR A 69 2.28 -16.53 7.95
C TYR A 69 2.71 -17.99 7.90
N GLU A 70 2.43 -18.71 6.81
CA GLU A 70 2.81 -20.11 6.64
C GLU A 70 4.33 -20.30 6.71
N ALA A 71 5.11 -19.43 6.05
CA ALA A 71 6.56 -19.44 6.13
C ALA A 71 7.06 -19.18 7.55
N THR A 72 6.40 -18.28 8.29
CA THR A 72 6.73 -17.92 9.68
C THR A 72 6.43 -19.07 10.64
N VAL A 73 5.29 -19.75 10.47
CA VAL A 73 4.92 -20.94 11.26
C VAL A 73 5.87 -22.10 10.96
N LYS A 74 6.23 -22.33 9.69
CA LYS A 74 7.21 -23.36 9.29
C LYS A 74 8.60 -23.10 9.90
N LYS A 75 9.08 -21.86 9.88
CA LYS A 75 10.38 -21.47 10.48
C LYS A 75 10.37 -21.53 12.01
N ASN A 76 9.25 -21.18 12.64
CA ASN A 76 9.10 -21.15 14.10
C ASN A 76 8.39 -22.39 14.65
N ARG A 77 8.54 -23.57 14.04
CA ARG A 77 8.05 -24.82 14.63
C ARG A 77 8.58 -24.89 16.07
N PRO A 78 7.71 -24.81 17.08
CA PRO A 78 8.18 -24.60 18.43
C PRO A 78 8.93 -25.84 18.90
N SER A 79 10.11 -25.64 19.50
CA SER A 79 10.80 -26.67 20.29
C SER A 79 10.03 -27.02 21.58
N SER A 80 9.04 -26.20 21.96
CA SER A 80 8.18 -26.39 23.14
C SER A 80 6.69 -26.28 22.78
N ILE A 81 5.97 -27.39 22.92
CA ILE A 81 4.51 -27.51 22.79
C ILE A 81 3.84 -26.75 23.95
N THR A 82 2.99 -25.75 23.65
CA THR A 82 2.15 -25.11 24.70
C THR A 82 0.93 -25.98 25.00
N LEU A 83 0.30 -25.81 26.16
CA LEU A 83 -0.89 -26.58 26.57
C LEU A 83 -2.01 -26.59 25.49
N PHE A 84 -2.09 -25.52 24.70
CA PHE A 84 -3.11 -25.32 23.68
C PHE A 84 -2.65 -25.64 22.24
N SER A 85 -1.40 -26.05 22.05
CA SER A 85 -0.84 -26.36 20.72
C SER A 85 -1.34 -27.69 20.12
N LEU A 86 -1.98 -28.53 20.93
CA LEU A 86 -2.66 -29.75 20.51
C LEU A 86 -4.06 -29.52 19.94
N ILE A 87 -4.60 -28.30 20.06
CA ILE A 87 -5.90 -27.95 19.49
C ILE A 87 -5.65 -27.45 18.06
N GLU A 88 -6.24 -28.11 17.07
CA GLU A 88 -6.25 -27.64 15.67
C GLU A 88 -7.03 -26.33 15.59
N LYS A 89 -6.30 -25.22 15.70
CA LYS A 89 -6.85 -23.86 15.60
C LYS A 89 -6.39 -23.25 14.30
N GLU A 90 -7.33 -22.96 13.42
CA GLU A 90 -7.02 -22.31 12.16
C GLU A 90 -7.04 -20.80 12.31
N VAL A 91 -6.07 -20.16 11.67
CA VAL A 91 -6.09 -18.72 11.44
C VAL A 91 -6.63 -18.57 10.04
N GLU A 92 -7.76 -17.89 9.92
CA GLU A 92 -8.42 -17.68 8.65
C GLU A 92 -7.97 -16.33 8.08
N PHE A 93 -7.58 -16.32 6.81
CA PHE A 93 -7.14 -15.13 6.08
C PHE A 93 -8.21 -14.75 5.08
N PHE A 94 -8.60 -13.48 5.06
CA PHE A 94 -9.64 -12.98 4.19
C PHE A 94 -9.23 -11.68 3.50
N SER A 95 -9.77 -11.46 2.30
CA SER A 95 -9.94 -10.09 1.82
C SER A 95 -11.31 -9.57 2.26
N LEU A 96 -11.40 -8.26 2.46
CA LEU A 96 -12.65 -7.63 2.81
C LEU A 96 -13.72 -7.82 1.73
N ASP A 97 -13.34 -7.68 0.46
CA ASP A 97 -14.25 -7.86 -0.68
C ASP A 97 -14.85 -9.27 -0.70
N GLU A 98 -14.03 -10.31 -0.49
CA GLU A 98 -14.47 -11.70 -0.41
C GLU A 98 -15.49 -11.94 0.71
N LEU A 99 -15.25 -11.36 1.90
CA LEU A 99 -16.20 -11.48 3.01
C LEU A 99 -17.52 -10.74 2.71
N ILE A 100 -17.44 -9.53 2.15
CA ILE A 100 -18.64 -8.76 1.80
C ILE A 100 -19.46 -9.51 0.76
N ASP A 101 -18.82 -10.01 -0.30
CA ASP A 101 -19.50 -10.74 -1.37
C ASP A 101 -20.14 -12.02 -0.83
N LEU A 102 -19.43 -12.80 -0.01
CA LEU A 102 -19.97 -14.01 0.63
C LEU A 102 -21.26 -13.74 1.42
N TYR A 103 -21.23 -12.77 2.33
CA TYR A 103 -22.41 -12.47 3.16
C TYR A 103 -23.50 -11.72 2.39
N PHE A 104 -23.13 -10.99 1.34
CA PHE A 104 -24.11 -10.38 0.44
C PHE A 104 -24.84 -11.43 -0.40
N GLU A 105 -24.16 -12.47 -0.88
CA GLU A 105 -24.79 -13.61 -1.56
C GLU A 105 -25.82 -14.31 -0.65
N LEU A 106 -25.49 -14.55 0.62
CA LEU A 106 -26.45 -15.07 1.60
C LEU A 106 -27.67 -14.16 1.76
N TYR A 107 -27.48 -12.84 1.75
CA TYR A 107 -28.59 -11.88 1.79
C TYR A 107 -29.51 -12.02 0.56
N ILE A 108 -28.91 -12.17 -0.62
CA ILE A 108 -29.63 -12.37 -1.88
C ILE A 108 -30.47 -13.64 -1.84
N GLU A 109 -29.89 -14.74 -1.36
CA GLU A 109 -30.57 -16.03 -1.23
C GLU A 109 -31.77 -15.94 -0.26
N ASP A 110 -31.58 -15.33 0.91
CA ASP A 110 -32.63 -15.21 1.93
C ASP A 110 -33.79 -14.28 1.51
N ASN A 111 -33.52 -13.26 0.69
CA ASN A 111 -34.51 -12.25 0.33
C ASN A 111 -35.07 -12.42 -1.10
N GLY A 112 -34.50 -13.31 -1.91
CA GLY A 112 -34.93 -13.55 -3.29
C GLY A 112 -34.81 -12.31 -4.20
N THR A 113 -33.88 -11.39 -3.90
CA THR A 113 -33.71 -10.14 -4.64
C THR A 113 -32.64 -10.28 -5.73
N ASN A 114 -32.79 -9.61 -6.86
CA ASN A 114 -31.75 -9.55 -7.89
C ASN A 114 -31.37 -8.10 -8.16
N PHE A 115 -30.22 -7.66 -7.64
CA PHE A 115 -29.71 -6.30 -7.86
C PHE A 115 -28.78 -6.23 -9.07
N LYS A 116 -28.72 -5.05 -9.68
CA LYS A 116 -27.75 -4.69 -10.72
C LYS A 116 -26.77 -3.67 -10.17
N ASP A 117 -25.49 -3.85 -10.46
CA ASP A 117 -24.48 -2.85 -10.10
C ASP A 117 -24.77 -1.52 -10.80
N ILE A 118 -24.80 -0.44 -10.02
CA ILE A 118 -25.11 0.90 -10.52
C ILE A 118 -23.90 1.53 -11.22
N THR A 119 -24.10 2.13 -12.39
CA THR A 119 -23.04 2.89 -13.09
C THR A 119 -23.00 4.36 -12.64
N GLU A 120 -21.90 5.07 -12.91
CA GLU A 120 -21.83 6.52 -12.61
C GLU A 120 -22.89 7.34 -13.37
N SER A 121 -23.26 6.90 -14.58
CA SER A 121 -24.34 7.52 -15.35
C SER A 121 -25.70 7.34 -14.67
N ASP A 122 -25.99 6.13 -14.19
CA ASP A 122 -27.23 5.83 -13.45
C ASP A 122 -27.31 6.63 -12.15
N LYS A 123 -26.19 6.75 -11.42
CA LYS A 123 -26.12 7.56 -10.19
C LYS A 123 -26.53 9.01 -10.46
N LEU A 124 -26.06 9.60 -11.56
CA LEU A 124 -26.40 10.97 -11.95
C LEU A 124 -27.86 11.10 -12.40
N LEU A 125 -28.38 10.11 -13.14
CA LEU A 125 -29.77 10.11 -13.59
C LEU A 125 -30.74 10.07 -12.40
N ILE A 126 -30.55 9.12 -11.49
CA ILE A 126 -31.36 8.99 -10.27
C ILE A 126 -31.28 10.26 -9.43
N LEU A 127 -30.08 10.84 -9.27
CA LEU A 127 -29.95 12.07 -8.52
C LEU A 127 -30.68 13.25 -9.18
N ARG A 128 -30.69 13.35 -10.52
CA ARG A 128 -31.46 14.39 -11.21
C ARG A 128 -32.95 14.28 -10.92
N GLU A 129 -33.53 13.08 -11.04
CA GLU A 129 -34.94 12.83 -10.71
C GLU A 129 -35.26 13.28 -9.27
N VAL A 130 -34.41 12.91 -8.31
CA VAL A 130 -34.57 13.28 -6.89
C VAL A 130 -34.45 14.78 -6.69
N LEU A 131 -33.53 15.46 -7.38
CA LEU A 131 -33.37 16.92 -7.26
C LEU A 131 -34.56 17.67 -7.87
N GLU A 132 -35.07 17.23 -9.03
CA GLU A 132 -36.25 17.81 -9.68
C GLU A 132 -37.48 17.69 -8.79
N ALA A 133 -37.69 16.54 -8.15
CA ALA A 133 -38.80 16.34 -7.20
C ALA A 133 -38.72 17.26 -5.96
N ASN A 134 -37.54 17.79 -5.62
CA ASN A 134 -37.30 18.61 -4.43
C ASN A 134 -36.91 20.06 -4.76
N GLU A 135 -37.17 20.53 -5.97
CA GLU A 135 -36.71 21.84 -6.47
C GLU A 135 -37.13 22.99 -5.54
N SER A 136 -38.38 22.97 -5.06
CA SER A 136 -38.92 24.02 -4.17
C SER A 136 -38.18 24.11 -2.83
N SER A 137 -37.79 22.96 -2.25
CA SER A 137 -37.02 22.88 -1.00
C SER A 137 -35.56 23.29 -1.22
N ILE A 138 -34.96 22.87 -2.33
CA ILE A 138 -33.59 23.24 -2.70
C ILE A 138 -33.47 24.75 -2.90
N ASN A 139 -34.45 25.36 -3.57
CA ASN A 139 -34.46 26.80 -3.83
C ASN A 139 -34.48 27.67 -2.57
N LYS A 140 -34.98 27.16 -1.44
CA LYS A 140 -34.97 27.85 -0.14
C LYS A 140 -33.59 27.88 0.51
N ILE A 141 -32.69 26.98 0.14
CA ILE A 141 -31.38 26.81 0.78
C ILE A 141 -30.27 27.18 -0.19
N ARG A 142 -29.81 28.45 -0.13
CA ARG A 142 -28.77 29.01 -1.01
C ARG A 142 -27.52 28.13 -1.12
N THR A 143 -27.07 27.53 -0.01
CA THR A 143 -25.89 26.67 0.00
C THR A 143 -26.06 25.45 -0.92
N ILE A 144 -27.24 24.83 -0.92
CA ILE A 144 -27.53 23.64 -1.74
C ILE A 144 -27.88 24.07 -3.17
N LYS A 145 -28.73 25.10 -3.35
CA LYS A 145 -29.06 25.67 -4.66
C LYS A 145 -27.84 25.99 -5.51
N ASN A 146 -26.80 26.58 -4.91
CA ASN A 146 -25.59 26.98 -5.62
C ASN A 146 -24.51 25.87 -5.63
N SER A 147 -24.86 24.63 -5.30
CA SER A 147 -23.94 23.50 -5.35
C SER A 147 -24.03 22.75 -6.67
N SER A 148 -22.93 22.17 -7.11
CA SER A 148 -22.94 21.26 -8.26
C SER A 148 -23.64 19.94 -7.89
N ILE A 149 -24.23 19.29 -8.89
CA ILE A 149 -24.78 17.93 -8.74
C ILE A 149 -23.73 16.94 -8.22
N TYR A 150 -22.48 17.07 -8.67
CA TYR A 150 -21.36 16.25 -8.21
C TYR A 150 -21.07 16.41 -6.72
N PHE A 151 -21.22 17.61 -6.17
CA PHE A 151 -21.09 17.82 -4.72
C PHE A 151 -22.20 17.10 -3.95
N ILE A 152 -23.45 17.20 -4.43
CA ILE A 152 -24.58 16.55 -3.77
C ILE A 152 -24.41 15.03 -3.83
N LEU A 153 -24.00 14.49 -4.97
CA LEU A 153 -23.72 13.07 -5.14
C LEU A 153 -22.58 12.60 -4.24
N ASP A 154 -21.46 13.32 -4.20
CA ASP A 154 -20.32 13.02 -3.32
C ASP A 154 -20.74 13.00 -1.84
N GLU A 155 -21.66 13.89 -1.46
CA GLU A 155 -22.17 13.97 -0.10
C GLU A 155 -23.13 12.83 0.25
N ILE A 156 -24.06 12.49 -0.66
CA ILE A 156 -24.95 11.34 -0.54
C ILE A 156 -24.14 10.06 -0.41
N GLN A 157 -23.16 9.84 -1.31
CA GLN A 157 -22.31 8.65 -1.27
C GLN A 157 -21.50 8.58 0.04
N TRP A 158 -21.05 9.71 0.59
CA TRP A 158 -20.38 9.71 1.89
C TRP A 158 -21.30 9.38 3.06
N ILE A 159 -22.53 9.90 3.08
CA ILE A 159 -23.54 9.56 4.09
C ILE A 159 -23.79 8.04 4.06
N LYS A 160 -23.95 7.50 2.85
CA LYS A 160 -24.20 6.09 2.57
C LYS A 160 -23.03 5.20 3.01
N ALA A 161 -21.82 5.49 2.55
CA ALA A 161 -20.59 4.79 2.96
C ALA A 161 -20.33 4.86 4.48
N SER A 162 -20.82 5.92 5.12
CA SER A 162 -20.65 6.13 6.55
C SER A 162 -21.77 5.53 7.42
N VAL A 163 -22.86 5.07 6.80
CA VAL A 163 -24.07 4.54 7.48
C VAL A 163 -24.53 5.46 8.61
N LEU A 164 -24.61 6.77 8.34
CA LEU A 164 -24.95 7.77 9.35
C LEU A 164 -26.46 7.82 9.60
N SER A 165 -26.85 7.85 10.88
CA SER A 165 -28.21 8.24 11.25
C SER A 165 -28.45 9.73 10.96
N ARG A 166 -29.72 10.16 10.97
CA ARG A 166 -30.08 11.58 10.79
C ARG A 166 -29.35 12.47 11.78
N ASP A 167 -29.36 12.08 13.05
CA ASP A 167 -28.78 12.87 14.15
C ASP A 167 -27.25 12.83 14.10
N GLU A 168 -26.67 11.67 13.81
CA GLU A 168 -25.23 11.55 13.60
C GLU A 168 -24.75 12.45 12.45
N TYR A 169 -25.45 12.43 11.31
CA TYR A 169 -25.12 13.28 10.18
C TYR A 169 -25.28 14.77 10.50
N ALA A 170 -26.27 15.15 11.30
CA ALA A 170 -26.48 16.53 11.71
C ALA A 170 -25.28 17.10 12.49
N GLU A 171 -24.61 16.26 13.30
CA GLU A 171 -23.56 16.69 14.24
C GLU A 171 -22.13 16.33 13.83
N VAL A 172 -21.94 15.33 12.96
CA VAL A 172 -20.62 14.80 12.61
C VAL A 172 -19.69 15.88 12.05
N ASN A 173 -18.40 15.79 12.39
CA ASN A 173 -17.38 16.62 11.78
C ASN A 173 -17.06 16.11 10.37
N ARG A 174 -17.20 16.99 9.38
CA ARG A 174 -17.01 16.72 7.96
C ARG A 174 -15.61 17.12 7.49
N LYS A 175 -14.57 16.80 8.27
CA LYS A 175 -13.18 17.19 7.97
C LYS A 175 -12.71 16.48 6.69
N GLY A 176 -12.06 17.21 5.79
CA GLY A 176 -11.56 16.66 4.51
C GLY A 176 -12.62 16.50 3.42
N ARG A 177 -13.82 17.06 3.60
CA ARG A 177 -14.89 17.08 2.59
C ARG A 177 -14.79 18.33 1.71
N VAL A 178 -15.22 18.21 0.46
CA VAL A 178 -15.04 19.23 -0.61
C VAL A 178 -15.62 20.60 -0.23
N LYS A 179 -16.77 20.64 0.43
CA LYS A 179 -17.45 21.87 0.82
C LYS A 179 -17.96 21.77 2.25
N ALA A 180 -17.70 22.81 3.03
CA ALA A 180 -18.20 22.89 4.40
C ALA A 180 -19.72 23.07 4.43
N VAL A 181 -20.39 22.30 5.29
CA VAL A 181 -21.81 22.50 5.63
C VAL A 181 -21.95 22.51 7.14
N ARG A 182 -22.55 23.58 7.65
CA ARG A 182 -22.73 23.85 9.07
C ARG A 182 -23.48 22.69 9.76
N LYS A 183 -23.03 22.31 10.96
CA LYS A 183 -23.73 21.34 11.83
C LYS A 183 -25.15 21.81 12.15
N ASN A 184 -26.08 20.88 12.32
CA ASN A 184 -27.47 21.14 12.72
C ASN A 184 -28.13 22.24 11.87
N SER A 185 -27.87 22.23 10.55
CA SER A 185 -28.42 23.19 9.61
C SER A 185 -29.49 22.56 8.74
N SER A 186 -30.45 23.36 8.27
CA SER A 186 -31.45 22.94 7.28
C SER A 186 -30.82 22.36 6.01
N ALA A 187 -29.61 22.79 5.66
CA ALA A 187 -28.85 22.21 4.56
C ALA A 187 -28.46 20.75 4.82
N ARG A 188 -28.05 20.39 6.05
CA ARG A 188 -27.80 18.98 6.41
C ARG A 188 -29.08 18.17 6.45
N GLU A 189 -30.16 18.74 6.97
CA GLU A 189 -31.46 18.06 6.95
C GLU A 189 -31.92 17.74 5.53
N LEU A 190 -31.82 18.72 4.62
CA LEU A 190 -32.15 18.52 3.21
C LEU A 190 -31.23 17.50 2.54
N LEU A 191 -29.91 17.56 2.76
CA LEU A 191 -28.97 16.58 2.21
C LEU A 191 -29.28 15.16 2.69
N TYR A 192 -29.67 15.00 3.96
CA TYR A 192 -30.07 13.70 4.49
C TYR A 192 -31.39 13.21 3.88
N SER A 193 -32.39 14.09 3.73
CA SER A 193 -33.65 13.70 3.09
C SER A 193 -33.46 13.32 1.61
N LEU A 194 -32.61 14.05 0.88
CA LEU A 194 -32.23 13.71 -0.51
C LEU A 194 -31.53 12.36 -0.56
N ASN A 195 -30.63 12.06 0.39
CA ASN A 195 -29.98 10.76 0.51
C ASN A 195 -31.00 9.61 0.72
N LEU A 196 -32.02 9.80 1.56
CA LEU A 196 -33.06 8.78 1.76
C LEU A 196 -33.87 8.53 0.49
N GLN A 197 -34.29 9.58 -0.20
CA GLN A 197 -35.04 9.46 -1.45
C GLN A 197 -34.20 8.82 -2.56
N TYR A 198 -32.92 9.21 -2.66
CA TYR A 198 -31.96 8.61 -3.57
C TYR A 198 -31.81 7.09 -3.35
N GLN A 199 -31.64 6.66 -2.10
CA GLN A 199 -31.55 5.24 -1.76
C GLN A 199 -32.87 4.49 -2.02
N SER A 200 -34.02 5.10 -1.73
CA SER A 200 -35.34 4.53 -2.07
C SER A 200 -35.46 4.29 -3.57
N ARG A 201 -35.06 5.28 -4.37
CA ARG A 201 -35.12 5.20 -5.82
C ARG A 201 -34.17 4.16 -6.40
N MET A 202 -32.96 4.04 -5.86
CA MET A 202 -32.04 2.94 -6.21
C MET A 202 -32.69 1.58 -5.94
N LYS A 203 -33.32 1.41 -4.78
CA LYS A 203 -33.96 0.14 -4.41
C LYS A 203 -35.15 -0.21 -5.31
N GLU A 204 -35.98 0.76 -5.67
CA GLU A 204 -37.10 0.58 -6.62
C GLU A 204 -36.63 0.13 -8.00
N LEU A 205 -35.48 0.63 -8.44
CA LEU A 205 -34.86 0.31 -9.72
C LEU A 205 -33.95 -0.93 -9.66
N TYR A 206 -33.88 -1.60 -8.50
CA TYR A 206 -33.01 -2.76 -8.25
C TYR A 206 -31.53 -2.46 -8.51
N PHE A 207 -31.08 -1.25 -8.21
CA PHE A 207 -29.68 -0.87 -8.27
C PHE A 207 -28.98 -1.02 -6.92
N ILE A 208 -27.69 -1.37 -6.96
CA ILE A 208 -26.84 -1.52 -5.79
C ILE A 208 -25.43 -0.97 -6.04
N ASP A 209 -24.79 -0.44 -4.99
CA ASP A 209 -23.36 -0.12 -5.00
C ASP A 209 -22.57 -0.89 -3.93
N LYS A 210 -21.25 -0.70 -3.92
CA LYS A 210 -20.36 -1.37 -2.95
C LYS A 210 -20.69 -1.05 -1.47
N TYR A 211 -21.24 0.13 -1.18
CA TYR A 211 -21.58 0.52 0.18
C TYR A 211 -22.86 -0.17 0.67
N ASP A 212 -23.83 -0.35 -0.22
CA ASP A 212 -25.02 -1.16 0.05
C ASP A 212 -24.62 -2.62 0.33
N LYS A 213 -23.76 -3.21 -0.51
CA LYS A 213 -23.27 -4.59 -0.33
C LYS A 213 -22.69 -4.80 1.07
N ALA A 214 -21.80 -3.90 1.51
CA ALA A 214 -21.23 -3.94 2.85
C ALA A 214 -22.30 -3.86 3.96
N ASN A 215 -23.32 -3.03 3.79
CA ASN A 215 -24.39 -2.89 4.78
C ASN A 215 -25.35 -4.10 4.82
N TYR A 216 -25.70 -4.67 3.67
CA TYR A 216 -26.51 -5.90 3.61
C TYR A 216 -25.75 -7.11 4.16
N ALA A 217 -24.46 -7.24 3.80
CA ALA A 217 -23.58 -8.25 4.37
C ALA A 217 -23.55 -8.18 5.91
N ARG A 218 -23.50 -6.96 6.48
CA ARG A 218 -23.55 -6.74 7.93
C ARG A 218 -24.84 -7.27 8.58
N LEU A 219 -25.98 -7.12 7.91
CA LEU A 219 -27.26 -7.62 8.44
C LEU A 219 -27.28 -9.16 8.52
N MET A 220 -26.61 -9.84 7.60
CA MET A 220 -26.50 -11.31 7.62
C MET A 220 -25.60 -11.80 8.75
N VAL A 221 -24.50 -11.11 8.99
CA VAL A 221 -23.55 -11.45 10.07
C VAL A 221 -24.19 -11.35 11.46
N GLU A 222 -25.14 -10.43 11.67
CA GLU A 222 -25.78 -10.26 12.99
C GLU A 222 -26.48 -11.54 13.48
N ASN A 223 -26.98 -12.37 12.55
CA ASN A 223 -27.64 -13.64 12.81
C ASN A 223 -26.71 -14.86 12.66
N ASP A 224 -25.45 -14.64 12.28
CA ASP A 224 -24.48 -15.72 12.07
C ASP A 224 -23.77 -16.08 13.40
N ASN A 225 -23.58 -17.38 13.60
CA ASN A 225 -22.83 -17.93 14.72
C ASN A 225 -21.31 -18.00 14.42
N ASN A 226 -20.90 -17.83 13.17
CA ASN A 226 -19.49 -17.88 12.77
C ASN A 226 -18.77 -16.55 13.07
N LYS A 227 -18.44 -16.33 14.35
CA LYS A 227 -17.74 -15.13 14.82
C LYS A 227 -16.31 -15.42 15.25
N TYR A 228 -15.51 -14.36 15.29
CA TYR A 228 -14.07 -14.43 15.58
C TYR A 228 -13.76 -13.73 16.89
N ILE A 229 -13.05 -14.43 17.78
CA ILE A 229 -12.62 -13.84 19.07
C ILE A 229 -11.41 -12.92 18.89
N HIS A 230 -10.64 -13.12 17.84
CA HIS A 230 -9.51 -12.26 17.51
C HIS A 230 -9.62 -11.81 16.06
N ILE A 231 -9.65 -10.51 15.84
CA ILE A 231 -9.63 -9.92 14.50
C ILE A 231 -8.42 -8.99 14.39
N LEU A 232 -7.63 -9.19 13.35
CA LEU A 232 -6.57 -8.28 12.95
C LEU A 232 -6.92 -7.72 11.58
N LEU A 233 -7.02 -6.40 11.49
CA LEU A 233 -7.43 -5.70 10.29
C LEU A 233 -6.27 -4.86 9.75
N ASP A 234 -5.82 -5.17 8.54
CA ASP A 234 -4.74 -4.44 7.87
C ASP A 234 -5.25 -3.29 6.99
N ASN A 235 -4.42 -2.26 6.81
CA ASN A 235 -4.71 -1.06 6.00
C ASN A 235 -6.06 -0.39 6.34
N CYS A 236 -6.39 -0.27 7.63
CA CYS A 236 -7.67 0.25 8.10
C CYS A 236 -7.93 1.70 7.65
N GLU A 237 -6.89 2.47 7.33
CA GLU A 237 -7.00 3.85 6.86
C GLU A 237 -7.82 3.99 5.58
N ASN A 238 -7.95 2.92 4.78
CA ASN A 238 -8.70 2.92 3.52
C ASN A 238 -10.14 2.43 3.68
N LEU A 239 -10.62 2.18 4.89
CA LEU A 239 -11.95 1.60 5.13
C LEU A 239 -12.99 2.67 5.46
N THR A 240 -14.17 2.52 4.86
CA THR A 240 -15.38 3.27 5.19
C THR A 240 -15.95 2.84 6.55
N ARG A 241 -16.85 3.64 7.13
CA ARG A 241 -17.50 3.27 8.41
C ARG A 241 -18.41 2.05 8.24
N GLY A 242 -19.09 1.92 7.10
CA GLY A 242 -19.93 0.77 6.78
C GLY A 242 -19.13 -0.54 6.79
N GLU A 243 -17.99 -0.56 6.11
CA GLU A 243 -17.08 -1.72 6.10
C GLU A 243 -16.52 -2.03 7.49
N LEU A 244 -16.12 -1.01 8.26
CA LEU A 244 -15.69 -1.20 9.64
C LEU A 244 -16.80 -1.77 10.52
N ASN A 245 -18.05 -1.33 10.33
CA ASN A 245 -19.21 -1.87 11.04
C ASN A 245 -19.52 -3.32 10.64
N PHE A 246 -19.35 -3.66 9.36
CA PHE A 246 -19.45 -5.03 8.87
C PHE A 246 -18.42 -5.94 9.57
N ILE A 247 -17.14 -5.58 9.54
CA ILE A 247 -16.07 -6.37 10.18
C ILE A 247 -16.28 -6.47 11.69
N LYS A 248 -16.78 -5.41 12.33
CA LYS A 248 -17.14 -5.44 13.74
C LYS A 248 -18.26 -6.42 14.06
N ALA A 249 -19.23 -6.63 13.17
CA ALA A 249 -20.30 -7.59 13.40
C ALA A 249 -19.76 -9.03 13.49
N LEU A 250 -18.64 -9.32 12.80
CA LEU A 250 -17.92 -10.60 12.87
C LEU A 250 -17.17 -10.81 14.20
N TYR A 251 -17.04 -9.77 15.04
CA TYR A 251 -16.26 -9.84 16.27
C TYR A 251 -17.05 -10.41 17.44
N ASP A 252 -16.58 -11.53 17.99
CA ASP A 252 -17.09 -12.11 19.23
C ASP A 252 -16.39 -11.48 20.44
N LYS A 253 -17.05 -10.50 21.05
CA LYS A 253 -16.50 -9.76 22.20
C LYS A 253 -16.56 -10.60 23.48
N LYS A 254 -15.40 -11.08 23.93
CA LYS A 254 -15.19 -11.78 25.20
C LYS A 254 -14.08 -11.10 26.01
N GLU A 255 -13.95 -11.44 27.29
CA GLU A 255 -12.91 -10.87 28.16
C GLU A 255 -11.48 -11.11 27.65
N TYR A 256 -11.29 -12.21 26.94
CA TYR A 256 -10.00 -12.62 26.38
C TYR A 256 -9.89 -12.39 24.87
N SER A 257 -10.84 -11.70 24.26
CA SER A 257 -10.91 -11.49 22.82
C SER A 257 -10.20 -10.18 22.43
N SER A 258 -9.79 -9.98 21.17
CA SER A 258 -9.09 -8.76 20.76
C SER A 258 -9.41 -8.30 19.34
N PHE A 259 -9.55 -7.00 19.15
CA PHE A 259 -9.72 -6.38 17.84
C PHE A 259 -8.56 -5.43 17.58
N THR A 260 -7.78 -5.68 16.53
CA THR A 260 -6.59 -4.89 16.20
C THR A 260 -6.78 -4.13 14.90
N TYR A 261 -6.66 -2.81 14.97
CA TYR A 261 -6.56 -1.93 13.81
C TYR A 261 -5.09 -1.68 13.46
N LEU A 262 -4.63 -2.13 12.29
CA LEU A 262 -3.33 -1.73 11.74
C LEU A 262 -3.58 -0.54 10.79
N ILE A 263 -2.95 0.59 11.11
CA ILE A 263 -3.17 1.86 10.42
C ILE A 263 -1.83 2.38 9.90
N ASN A 264 -1.76 2.61 8.59
CA ASN A 264 -0.66 3.35 7.97
C ASN A 264 -0.82 4.85 8.25
N THR A 265 0.29 5.52 8.57
CA THR A 265 0.31 6.98 8.79
C THR A 265 0.52 7.73 7.45
N ILE A 266 -0.27 7.37 6.43
CA ILE A 266 -0.23 7.94 5.07
C ILE A 266 -1.65 8.43 4.72
N GLU A 267 -1.79 9.28 3.68
CA GLU A 267 -3.11 9.61 3.15
C GLU A 267 -3.83 8.37 2.62
N SER A 268 -5.11 8.24 2.98
CA SER A 268 -5.98 7.17 2.50
C SER A 268 -6.25 7.32 1.01
N SER A 269 -6.09 6.26 0.23
CA SER A 269 -6.47 6.22 -1.18
C SER A 269 -7.99 6.20 -1.35
N GLU A 270 -8.73 5.63 -0.41
CA GLU A 270 -10.19 5.55 -0.48
C GLU A 270 -10.87 6.90 -0.17
N ARG A 271 -11.75 7.33 -1.09
CA ARG A 271 -12.38 8.65 -1.06
C ARG A 271 -13.24 8.84 0.19
N TYR A 272 -13.97 7.82 0.61
CA TYR A 272 -14.89 7.89 1.75
C TYR A 272 -14.39 7.17 3.02
N ALA A 273 -13.08 6.91 3.10
CA ALA A 273 -12.51 6.31 4.29
C ALA A 273 -12.81 7.09 5.57
N TRP A 274 -13.09 6.36 6.64
CA TRP A 274 -13.53 6.91 7.92
C TRP A 274 -12.37 7.33 8.83
N LEU A 275 -11.24 6.60 8.78
CA LEU A 275 -10.11 6.78 9.71
C LEU A 275 -9.08 7.84 9.24
N LYS A 276 -9.52 8.85 8.47
CA LYS A 276 -8.66 9.94 7.98
C LYS A 276 -8.06 10.79 9.12
N SER A 277 -6.94 11.45 8.83
CA SER A 277 -6.13 12.21 9.79
C SER A 277 -6.95 13.22 10.63
N GLY A 278 -7.11 12.90 11.92
CA GLY A 278 -7.79 13.75 12.90
C GLY A 278 -9.19 13.28 13.33
N ILE A 279 -9.74 12.20 12.75
CA ILE A 279 -10.92 11.53 13.29
C ILE A 279 -10.45 10.60 14.42
N LYS A 280 -10.93 10.84 15.64
CA LYS A 280 -10.61 10.02 16.81
C LYS A 280 -11.32 8.67 16.69
N LEU A 281 -10.62 7.57 16.99
CA LEU A 281 -11.21 6.23 17.08
C LEU A 281 -12.42 6.16 18.03
N GLY A 282 -12.49 7.09 19.01
CA GLY A 282 -13.59 7.20 19.97
C GLY A 282 -14.96 7.48 19.35
N TYR A 283 -15.06 7.92 18.08
CA TYR A 283 -16.35 8.03 17.37
C TYR A 283 -16.96 6.67 17.01
N MET A 284 -16.22 5.59 17.19
CA MET A 284 -16.74 4.24 17.01
C MET A 284 -17.51 3.72 18.24
N ASN A 285 -17.75 4.56 19.27
CA ASN A 285 -18.62 4.39 20.46
C ASN A 285 -18.57 3.07 21.27
N ASP A 286 -17.81 2.07 20.86
CA ASP A 286 -17.90 0.70 21.41
C ASP A 286 -16.80 0.36 22.41
N PHE A 287 -15.77 1.21 22.53
CA PHE A 287 -14.57 0.90 23.31
C PHE A 287 -14.01 2.15 23.99
N ASP A 288 -14.42 2.37 25.24
CA ASP A 288 -13.95 3.48 26.09
C ASP A 288 -12.43 3.48 26.30
N LYS A 289 -11.76 2.34 26.09
CA LYS A 289 -10.32 2.16 26.24
C LYS A 289 -9.75 1.32 25.10
N PHE A 290 -8.75 1.85 24.42
CA PHE A 290 -7.94 1.12 23.43
C PHE A 290 -6.45 1.33 23.71
N LYS A 291 -5.65 0.29 23.42
CA LYS A 291 -4.20 0.36 23.59
C LYS A 291 -3.52 0.74 22.29
N ASN A 292 -2.72 1.80 22.32
CA ASN A 292 -1.98 2.30 21.17
C ASN A 292 -0.55 1.75 21.15
N TYR A 293 -0.14 1.25 20.00
CA TYR A 293 1.24 0.91 19.69
C TYR A 293 1.69 1.75 18.51
N ARG A 294 2.76 2.54 18.71
CA ARG A 294 3.37 3.29 17.62
C ARG A 294 4.65 2.60 17.21
N PHE A 295 4.70 2.15 15.97
CA PHE A 295 5.91 1.58 15.38
C PHE A 295 6.66 2.69 14.65
N THR A 296 7.92 2.78 14.99
CA THR A 296 8.90 3.67 14.40
C THR A 296 10.03 2.79 13.94
N CYS A 297 10.51 2.97 12.72
CA CYS A 297 11.78 2.38 12.33
C CYS A 297 12.88 3.34 12.79
N SER A 298 13.98 2.84 13.35
CA SER A 298 15.18 3.63 13.66
C SER A 298 15.82 4.24 12.40
N SER A 299 15.54 3.66 11.22
CA SER A 299 15.83 4.22 9.90
C SER A 299 14.77 5.19 9.36
N VAL A 300 13.65 5.38 10.07
CA VAL A 300 12.60 6.35 9.73
C VAL A 300 12.58 7.43 10.81
N LYS A 301 13.56 8.34 10.73
CA LYS A 301 13.38 9.70 11.26
C LYS A 301 12.14 10.27 10.59
N LYS A 302 11.27 10.94 11.37
CA LYS A 302 10.06 11.67 10.96
C LYS A 302 9.93 11.79 9.43
N LEU A 303 9.02 11.01 8.83
CA LEU A 303 8.52 11.33 7.49
C LEU A 303 7.63 12.57 7.63
N ASP A 304 8.27 13.74 7.57
CA ASP A 304 7.59 14.98 7.28
C ASP A 304 7.35 15.02 5.75
N ASN A 305 6.07 15.04 5.37
CA ASN A 305 5.48 15.33 4.05
C ASN A 305 5.87 14.44 2.85
N TYR A 306 4.84 13.86 2.19
CA TYR A 306 4.81 13.28 0.83
C TYR A 306 6.15 12.68 0.35
N SER A 307 6.33 11.35 0.46
CA SER A 307 7.55 10.66 -0.02
C SER A 307 7.54 10.53 -1.54
N LEU A 308 7.58 11.67 -2.21
CA LEU A 308 8.14 11.76 -3.54
C LEU A 308 9.64 11.60 -3.36
N GLU A 309 10.15 10.40 -3.62
CA GLU A 309 11.58 10.14 -3.63
C GLU A 309 12.18 10.87 -4.84
N ARG A 310 13.05 11.84 -4.56
CA ARG A 310 13.71 12.62 -5.59
C ARG A 310 14.92 11.84 -6.07
N PHE A 311 14.97 11.62 -7.37
CA PHE A 311 16.08 10.99 -8.04
C PHE A 311 16.63 11.92 -9.11
N THR A 312 17.90 11.74 -9.41
CA THR A 312 18.56 12.36 -10.55
C THR A 312 19.08 11.26 -11.45
N TYR A 313 18.63 11.25 -12.71
CA TYR A 313 19.21 10.42 -13.76
C TYR A 313 20.26 11.21 -14.53
N ILE A 314 21.46 10.66 -14.61
CA ILE A 314 22.60 11.21 -15.35
C ILE A 314 22.90 10.29 -16.52
N ASN A 315 22.76 10.80 -17.74
CA ASN A 315 23.17 10.07 -18.93
C ASN A 315 24.69 10.12 -19.08
N LEU A 316 25.38 8.97 -18.97
CA LEU A 316 26.85 8.93 -18.99
C LEU A 316 27.45 9.31 -20.35
N LYS A 317 26.70 9.15 -21.45
CA LYS A 317 27.16 9.47 -22.80
C LYS A 317 26.96 10.94 -23.17
N HIS A 318 25.79 11.50 -22.82
CA HIS A 318 25.40 12.86 -23.20
C HIS A 318 25.60 13.89 -22.10
N LYS A 319 25.93 13.44 -20.88
CA LYS A 319 26.04 14.28 -19.67
C LYS A 319 24.78 15.11 -19.41
N SER A 320 23.63 14.66 -19.90
CA SER A 320 22.33 15.25 -19.59
C SER A 320 21.86 14.73 -18.23
N GLU A 321 21.26 15.62 -17.45
CA GLU A 321 20.77 15.34 -16.11
C GLU A 321 19.28 15.64 -16.06
N HIS A 322 18.51 14.71 -15.50
CA HIS A 322 17.08 14.87 -15.30
C HIS A 322 16.74 14.56 -13.85
N THR A 323 16.16 15.53 -13.15
CA THR A 323 15.65 15.31 -11.80
C THR A 323 14.19 14.92 -11.90
N PHE A 324 13.83 13.85 -11.21
CA PHE A 324 12.50 13.29 -11.23
C PHE A 324 12.09 12.83 -9.83
N MET A 325 10.79 12.68 -9.65
CA MET A 325 10.20 12.31 -8.39
C MET A 325 9.33 11.08 -8.61
N ILE A 326 9.56 10.05 -7.80
CA ILE A 326 8.79 8.81 -7.79
C ILE A 326 7.95 8.78 -6.53
N ASP A 327 6.66 8.54 -6.67
CA ASP A 327 5.82 8.24 -5.52
C ASP A 327 5.94 6.74 -5.19
N GLY A 328 6.79 6.42 -4.21
CA GLY A 328 6.97 5.04 -3.74
C GLY A 328 5.72 4.42 -3.09
N ALA A 329 4.64 5.19 -2.90
CA ALA A 329 3.38 4.74 -2.31
C ALA A 329 2.19 4.75 -3.29
N SER A 330 2.35 5.21 -4.53
CA SER A 330 1.27 5.27 -5.51
C SER A 330 1.00 3.91 -6.17
N THR A 331 -0.28 3.66 -6.46
CA THR A 331 -0.73 2.50 -7.27
C THR A 331 -0.61 2.74 -8.77
N SER A 332 -0.39 3.99 -9.21
CA SER A 332 -0.06 4.34 -10.59
C SER A 332 1.44 4.58 -10.72
N ASN A 333 2.06 3.98 -11.75
CA ASN A 333 3.46 4.19 -12.08
C ASN A 333 3.58 5.53 -12.84
N GLU A 334 3.63 6.64 -12.11
CA GLU A 334 3.81 7.98 -12.66
C GLU A 334 5.16 8.55 -12.21
N ILE A 335 5.86 9.22 -13.13
CA ILE A 335 7.12 9.92 -12.83
C ILE A 335 6.90 11.42 -13.09
N ILE A 336 7.18 12.25 -12.09
CA ILE A 336 7.15 13.71 -12.24
C ILE A 336 8.57 14.18 -12.57
N ILE A 337 8.77 14.81 -13.73
CA ILE A 337 10.07 15.38 -14.11
C ILE A 337 10.04 16.89 -13.88
N ASP A 338 11.07 17.40 -13.20
CA ASP A 338 11.33 18.83 -13.08
C ASP A 338 12.15 19.33 -14.30
N TYR A 339 11.53 20.14 -15.16
CA TYR A 339 12.22 20.86 -16.24
C TYR A 339 12.11 22.37 -16.03
N ASN A 340 13.19 23.05 -15.63
CA ASN A 340 13.28 24.52 -15.61
C ASN A 340 12.01 25.21 -15.05
N ASP A 341 11.60 24.84 -13.83
CA ASP A 341 10.38 25.31 -13.13
C ASP A 341 9.02 24.87 -13.73
N LYS A 342 9.01 23.89 -14.63
CA LYS A 342 7.79 23.19 -15.09
C LYS A 342 7.84 21.73 -14.69
N GLN A 343 6.75 21.25 -14.09
CA GLN A 343 6.55 19.85 -13.77
C GLN A 343 5.80 19.17 -14.91
N GLU A 344 6.40 18.11 -15.45
CA GLU A 344 5.77 17.24 -16.45
C GLU A 344 5.50 15.88 -15.82
N VAL A 345 4.27 15.40 -15.94
CA VAL A 345 3.87 14.07 -15.44
C VAL A 345 3.98 13.08 -16.59
N ILE A 346 4.96 12.17 -16.51
CA ILE A 346 5.08 11.05 -17.42
C ILE A 346 4.19 9.91 -16.90
N LYS A 347 3.23 9.51 -17.76
CA LYS A 347 2.31 8.42 -17.50
C LYS A 347 2.95 7.07 -17.77
N GLU A 348 2.39 6.02 -17.17
CA GLU A 348 2.86 4.63 -17.27
C GLU A 348 3.11 4.15 -18.71
N GLU A 349 2.30 4.61 -19.68
CA GLU A 349 2.42 4.27 -21.11
C GLU A 349 3.76 4.66 -21.75
N GLU A 350 4.47 5.63 -21.16
CA GLU A 350 5.76 6.14 -21.63
C GLU A 350 6.94 5.65 -20.77
N LEU A 351 6.66 4.81 -19.77
CA LEU A 351 7.66 4.21 -18.88
C LEU A 351 8.05 2.81 -19.35
N VAL A 352 9.29 2.44 -19.03
CA VAL A 352 9.81 1.09 -19.20
C VAL A 352 10.20 0.55 -17.84
N GLU A 353 9.70 -0.65 -17.54
CA GLU A 353 10.11 -1.42 -16.38
C GLU A 353 11.50 -2.01 -16.62
N VAL A 354 12.45 -1.67 -15.75
CA VAL A 354 13.84 -2.14 -15.82
C VAL A 354 14.12 -3.00 -14.59
N PRO A 355 14.50 -4.28 -14.78
CA PRO A 355 14.80 -5.17 -13.66
C PRO A 355 16.05 -4.67 -12.91
N MET A 356 15.96 -4.67 -11.59
CA MET A 356 17.04 -4.32 -10.69
C MET A 356 17.56 -5.58 -9.99
N TYR A 357 18.86 -5.78 -10.08
CA TYR A 357 19.55 -6.90 -9.46
C TYR A 357 20.38 -6.39 -8.28
N SER A 358 20.71 -7.34 -7.40
CA SER A 358 21.56 -7.11 -6.24
C SER A 358 22.96 -6.57 -6.60
N ASP A 359 23.74 -6.28 -5.56
CA ASP A 359 24.95 -5.46 -5.63
C ASP A 359 25.96 -5.82 -6.73
N ILE A 360 26.49 -4.80 -7.40
CA ILE A 360 27.74 -4.88 -8.17
C ILE A 360 28.86 -4.16 -7.41
N ALA A 361 30.04 -4.78 -7.36
CA ALA A 361 31.18 -4.13 -6.76
C ALA A 361 31.72 -3.00 -7.66
N ALA A 362 31.77 -1.80 -7.10
CA ALA A 362 32.73 -0.77 -7.46
C ALA A 362 33.93 -0.87 -6.50
N GLY A 363 34.54 -2.04 -6.40
CA GLY A 363 35.70 -2.35 -5.56
C GLY A 363 36.41 -3.62 -6.03
N GLU A 364 36.76 -4.52 -5.10
CA GLU A 364 37.09 -5.92 -5.39
C GLU A 364 35.87 -6.64 -5.97
N PRO A 365 36.02 -7.51 -6.98
CA PRO A 365 34.89 -8.26 -7.53
C PRO A 365 34.10 -9.02 -6.44
N ILE A 366 32.77 -8.97 -6.50
CA ILE A 366 31.89 -9.73 -5.59
C ILE A 366 31.09 -10.78 -6.35
N PRO A 367 30.75 -11.93 -5.72
CA PRO A 367 29.91 -12.94 -6.34
C PRO A 367 28.59 -12.34 -6.83
N MET A 368 28.24 -12.60 -8.10
CA MET A 368 27.00 -12.07 -8.66
C MET A 368 25.81 -12.92 -8.20
N ASN A 369 24.86 -12.33 -7.47
CA ASN A 369 23.57 -12.98 -7.22
C ASN A 369 22.62 -12.66 -8.39
N GLY A 370 22.19 -13.72 -9.09
CA GLY A 370 21.32 -13.62 -10.28
C GLY A 370 19.84 -13.42 -9.95
N GLU A 371 19.47 -13.36 -8.67
CA GLU A 371 18.09 -13.09 -8.26
C GLU A 371 17.76 -11.59 -8.42
N GLN A 372 16.65 -11.33 -9.10
CA GLN A 372 16.08 -9.99 -9.26
C GLN A 372 15.54 -9.50 -7.90
N GLU A 373 16.00 -8.34 -7.44
CA GLU A 373 15.57 -7.76 -6.15
C GLU A 373 14.29 -6.95 -6.27
N SER A 374 14.17 -6.17 -7.35
CA SER A 374 13.06 -5.25 -7.57
C SER A 374 12.98 -4.82 -9.05
N ASN A 375 12.03 -3.93 -9.35
CA ASN A 375 11.90 -3.25 -10.64
C ASN A 375 11.97 -1.75 -10.44
N PHE A 376 12.49 -1.04 -11.43
CA PHE A 376 12.55 0.42 -11.45
C PHE A 376 11.99 0.94 -12.78
N TYR A 377 11.12 1.94 -12.73
CA TYR A 377 10.53 2.53 -13.93
C TYR A 377 11.39 3.70 -14.43
N ILE A 378 11.68 3.72 -15.73
CA ILE A 378 12.44 4.80 -16.39
C ILE A 378 11.67 5.26 -17.64
N PRO A 379 11.60 6.56 -17.95
CA PRO A 379 11.07 7.04 -19.21
C PRO A 379 11.75 6.40 -20.43
N TYR A 380 10.96 5.88 -21.37
CA TYR A 380 11.43 5.16 -22.56
C TYR A 380 12.52 5.93 -23.33
N ASN A 381 12.37 7.25 -23.41
CA ASN A 381 13.28 8.14 -24.13
C ASN A 381 14.67 8.26 -23.48
N TRP A 382 14.82 8.03 -22.17
CA TRP A 382 16.10 8.13 -21.47
C TRP A 382 17.05 6.96 -21.77
N ILE A 383 16.48 5.81 -22.13
CA ILE A 383 17.19 4.59 -22.50
C ILE A 383 17.12 4.27 -24.00
N ARG A 384 16.53 5.17 -24.80
CA ARG A 384 16.42 5.10 -26.28
C ARG A 384 15.77 3.80 -26.80
N GLY A 385 14.78 3.28 -26.09
CA GLY A 385 13.98 2.16 -26.57
C GLY A 385 14.69 0.82 -26.74
N LYS A 386 15.86 0.63 -26.13
CA LYS A 386 16.55 -0.66 -26.14
C LYS A 386 15.98 -1.55 -25.04
N LYS A 387 15.53 -2.75 -25.41
CA LYS A 387 14.72 -3.63 -24.55
C LYS A 387 15.50 -4.43 -23.50
N ASP A 388 16.83 -4.40 -23.53
CA ASP A 388 17.68 -5.24 -22.68
C ASP A 388 18.56 -4.41 -21.74
N ASN A 389 17.94 -3.60 -20.87
CA ASN A 389 18.66 -2.89 -19.81
C ASN A 389 18.37 -3.53 -18.45
N PHE A 390 19.29 -3.34 -17.51
CA PHE A 390 19.12 -3.73 -16.11
C PHE A 390 19.82 -2.74 -15.20
N ILE A 391 19.42 -2.69 -13.94
CA ILE A 391 20.02 -1.81 -12.93
C ILE A 391 20.82 -2.64 -11.93
N LEU A 392 21.97 -2.13 -11.54
CA LEU A 392 22.79 -2.68 -10.48
C LEU A 392 23.01 -1.63 -9.38
N HIS A 393 22.91 -2.05 -8.12
CA HIS A 393 23.24 -1.22 -6.97
C HIS A 393 24.76 -1.21 -6.74
N VAL A 394 25.35 -0.02 -6.65
CA VAL A 394 26.81 0.14 -6.54
C VAL A 394 27.26 0.00 -5.10
N LYS A 395 28.19 -0.94 -4.85
CA LYS A 395 28.93 -1.05 -3.58
C LYS A 395 30.41 -0.72 -3.74
N GLY A 396 30.89 0.30 -3.05
CA GLY A 396 32.28 0.77 -3.05
C GLY A 396 32.48 2.09 -3.83
N ASP A 397 33.66 2.70 -3.67
CA ASP A 397 33.98 4.02 -4.23
C ASP A 397 35.01 3.97 -5.37
N SER A 398 35.31 2.80 -5.96
CA SER A 398 36.34 2.69 -7.01
C SER A 398 36.02 3.48 -8.29
N MET A 399 34.76 3.88 -8.47
CA MET A 399 34.30 4.62 -9.65
C MET A 399 34.00 6.11 -9.37
N LYS A 400 34.42 6.63 -8.21
CA LYS A 400 34.08 7.98 -7.73
C LYS A 400 34.38 9.10 -8.74
N ASN A 401 35.53 9.09 -9.41
CA ASN A 401 35.90 10.14 -10.38
C ASN A 401 35.11 10.03 -11.71
N ALA A 402 34.41 8.92 -11.95
CA ALA A 402 33.43 8.80 -13.03
C ALA A 402 32.04 9.28 -12.64
N ASN A 403 31.90 9.94 -11.47
CA ASN A 403 30.62 10.35 -10.88
C ASN A 403 29.69 9.17 -10.57
N ILE A 404 30.27 8.02 -10.18
CA ILE A 404 29.55 6.84 -9.69
C ILE A 404 30.04 6.58 -8.26
N ASN A 405 29.17 6.82 -7.29
CA ASN A 405 29.45 6.71 -5.87
C ASN A 405 28.86 5.44 -5.27
N ASP A 406 29.35 5.08 -4.08
CA ASP A 406 28.73 4.04 -3.24
C ASP A 406 27.26 4.40 -2.96
N GLY A 407 26.36 3.44 -3.16
CA GLY A 407 24.91 3.62 -3.03
C GLY A 407 24.18 4.13 -4.28
N ASP A 408 24.89 4.47 -5.36
CA ASP A 408 24.25 4.85 -6.63
C ASP A 408 23.65 3.61 -7.34
N PHE A 409 22.66 3.83 -8.20
CA PHE A 409 22.15 2.80 -9.12
C PHE A 409 22.71 3.05 -10.52
N VAL A 410 23.22 2.01 -11.19
CA VAL A 410 23.79 2.13 -12.53
C VAL A 410 22.93 1.38 -13.53
N VAL A 411 22.50 2.09 -14.58
CA VAL A 411 21.72 1.52 -15.69
C VAL A 411 22.70 0.91 -16.69
N ILE A 412 22.66 -0.41 -16.81
CA ILE A 412 23.50 -1.21 -17.70
C ILE A 412 22.68 -1.63 -18.92
N ARG A 413 23.22 -1.36 -20.11
CA ARG A 413 22.75 -1.96 -21.36
C ARG A 413 23.43 -3.30 -21.57
N ARG A 414 22.64 -4.39 -21.62
CA ARG A 414 23.16 -5.74 -21.84
C ARG A 414 23.78 -5.85 -23.22
N GLN A 415 25.05 -6.24 -23.25
CA GLN A 415 25.80 -6.56 -24.47
C GLN A 415 27.14 -7.21 -24.09
N GLN A 416 27.68 -8.04 -24.97
CA GLN A 416 28.93 -8.78 -24.74
C GLN A 416 30.18 -8.07 -25.26
N SER A 417 30.02 -6.94 -25.97
CA SER A 417 31.12 -6.14 -26.50
C SER A 417 31.11 -4.74 -25.87
N ALA A 418 32.27 -4.10 -25.79
CA ALA A 418 32.40 -2.70 -25.38
C ALA A 418 33.64 -2.06 -26.02
N ASP A 419 33.60 -0.75 -26.18
CA ASP A 419 34.67 0.04 -26.79
C ASP A 419 35.70 0.52 -25.75
N HIS A 420 36.86 0.97 -26.23
CA HIS A 420 37.85 1.61 -25.36
C HIS A 420 37.25 2.82 -24.64
N ASN A 421 37.49 2.89 -23.32
CA ASN A 421 36.94 3.85 -22.37
C ASN A 421 35.46 3.69 -21.99
N ASP A 422 34.76 2.66 -22.45
CA ASP A 422 33.42 2.37 -21.92
C ASP A 422 33.49 1.98 -20.44
N ILE A 423 32.49 2.40 -19.66
CA ILE A 423 32.30 1.89 -18.31
C ILE A 423 31.49 0.61 -18.43
N VAL A 424 32.07 -0.52 -18.02
CA VAL A 424 31.51 -1.85 -18.20
C VAL A 424 31.20 -2.51 -16.87
N ALA A 425 30.09 -3.24 -16.83
CA ALA A 425 29.90 -4.30 -15.86
C ALA A 425 30.56 -5.55 -16.43
N ALA A 426 31.60 -6.04 -15.76
CA ALA A 426 32.37 -7.20 -16.16
C ALA A 426 32.30 -8.28 -15.09
N GLU A 427 32.12 -9.52 -15.51
CA GLU A 427 32.30 -10.70 -14.67
C GLU A 427 33.72 -11.22 -14.86
N ILE A 428 34.40 -11.50 -13.76
CA ILE A 428 35.76 -12.06 -13.73
C ILE A 428 35.74 -13.19 -12.71
N GLU A 429 36.05 -14.41 -13.14
CA GLU A 429 36.16 -15.58 -12.26
C GLU A 429 34.92 -15.76 -11.35
N GLY A 430 33.72 -15.53 -11.90
CA GLY A 430 32.43 -15.65 -11.19
C GLY A 430 32.05 -14.45 -10.32
N SER A 431 32.79 -13.34 -10.38
CA SER A 431 32.54 -12.13 -9.60
C SER A 431 32.36 -10.90 -10.50
N ALA A 432 31.36 -10.07 -10.20
CA ALA A 432 31.02 -8.88 -10.99
C ALA A 432 31.70 -7.61 -10.44
N THR A 433 32.20 -6.77 -11.35
CA THR A 433 32.74 -5.43 -11.04
C THR A 433 32.34 -4.39 -12.08
N LEU A 434 32.20 -3.14 -11.65
CA LEU A 434 32.06 -1.97 -12.52
C LEU A 434 33.41 -1.25 -12.67
N LYS A 435 33.92 -1.11 -13.90
CA LYS A 435 35.23 -0.48 -14.21
C LYS A 435 35.24 0.13 -15.60
N ARG A 436 36.24 0.97 -15.90
CA ARG A 436 36.47 1.49 -17.26
C ARG A 436 37.34 0.53 -18.07
N LEU A 437 36.88 0.15 -19.26
CA LEU A 437 37.61 -0.74 -20.16
C LEU A 437 38.76 -0.01 -20.87
N ASN A 438 39.98 -0.51 -20.76
CA ASN A 438 41.15 0.02 -21.44
C ASN A 438 41.74 -1.02 -22.41
N LEU A 439 41.49 -0.80 -23.70
CA LEU A 439 42.02 -1.58 -24.82
C LEU A 439 43.28 -0.98 -25.52
N LYS A 440 43.96 0.03 -24.95
CA LYS A 440 45.11 0.69 -25.63
C LYS A 440 46.38 -0.15 -25.65
N ASN A 441 46.52 -1.07 -24.71
CA ASN A 441 47.69 -1.93 -24.58
C ASN A 441 47.44 -3.28 -25.25
N LYS A 442 48.49 -4.09 -25.45
CA LYS A 442 48.36 -5.48 -25.94
C LYS A 442 47.45 -6.35 -25.06
N ILE A 443 47.33 -5.98 -23.78
CA ILE A 443 46.51 -6.65 -22.76
C ILE A 443 45.35 -5.71 -22.39
N PRO A 444 44.10 -6.19 -22.35
CA PRO A 444 42.97 -5.39 -21.89
C PRO A 444 42.97 -5.26 -20.36
N TYR A 445 42.66 -4.06 -19.87
CA TYR A 445 42.58 -3.73 -18.44
C TYR A 445 41.22 -3.19 -18.06
N LEU A 446 40.80 -3.47 -16.83
CA LEU A 446 39.69 -2.79 -16.16
C LEU A 446 40.26 -1.76 -15.18
N MET A 447 40.06 -0.50 -15.51
CA MET A 447 40.61 0.65 -14.80
C MET A 447 39.61 1.15 -13.76
N PRO A 448 40.01 1.33 -12.50
CA PRO A 448 39.22 2.09 -11.54
C PRO A 448 39.28 3.59 -11.87
N GLU A 449 38.25 4.31 -11.42
CA GLU A 449 38.17 5.77 -11.46
C GLU A 449 38.36 6.36 -10.06
N ASN A 450 39.22 5.72 -9.27
CA ASN A 450 39.63 6.16 -7.94
C ASN A 450 41.08 5.72 -7.72
N PRO A 451 42.01 6.66 -7.48
CA PRO A 451 43.45 6.38 -7.32
C PRO A 451 43.79 5.39 -6.20
N LYS A 452 42.87 5.12 -5.27
CA LYS A 452 43.05 4.13 -4.20
C LYS A 452 43.07 2.68 -4.70
N TYR A 453 42.60 2.42 -5.91
CA TYR A 453 42.43 1.08 -6.46
C TYR A 453 43.41 0.82 -7.60
N GLN A 454 43.86 -0.42 -7.73
CA GLN A 454 44.78 -0.85 -8.79
C GLN A 454 44.00 -1.27 -10.05
N PRO A 455 44.56 -1.07 -11.26
CA PRO A 455 44.04 -1.67 -12.49
C PRO A 455 43.99 -3.20 -12.42
N ILE A 456 42.94 -3.80 -12.99
CA ILE A 456 42.79 -5.25 -13.09
C ILE A 456 43.16 -5.69 -14.51
N SER A 457 44.20 -6.52 -14.64
CA SER A 457 44.57 -7.15 -15.91
C SER A 457 43.60 -8.30 -16.22
N LEU A 458 43.16 -8.38 -17.47
CA LEU A 458 42.34 -9.50 -17.98
C LEU A 458 43.20 -10.60 -18.65
N GLU A 459 44.53 -10.48 -18.61
CA GLU A 459 45.42 -11.51 -19.13
C GLU A 459 45.30 -12.82 -18.34
N ASN A 460 45.09 -13.93 -19.05
CA ASN A 460 44.94 -15.29 -18.48
C ASN A 460 43.81 -15.44 -17.44
N ARG A 461 42.76 -14.60 -17.50
CA ARG A 461 41.58 -14.70 -16.63
C ARG A 461 40.34 -15.03 -17.44
N ASP A 462 39.42 -15.78 -16.84
CA ASP A 462 38.08 -15.95 -17.37
C ASP A 462 37.27 -14.68 -17.09
N ALA A 463 36.94 -13.93 -18.14
CA ALA A 463 36.27 -12.65 -18.03
C ALA A 463 35.25 -12.45 -19.15
N SER A 464 34.08 -11.94 -18.78
CA SER A 464 33.00 -11.62 -19.72
C SER A 464 32.45 -10.23 -19.47
N ILE A 465 31.99 -9.56 -20.53
CA ILE A 465 31.28 -8.29 -20.42
C ILE A 465 29.80 -8.59 -20.29
N LEU A 466 29.19 -8.12 -19.19
CA LEU A 466 27.77 -8.24 -18.93
C LEU A 466 26.99 -7.12 -19.64
N GLY A 467 27.60 -5.93 -19.72
CA GLY A 467 27.04 -4.78 -20.43
C GLY A 467 27.80 -3.48 -20.20
N ILE A 468 27.30 -2.42 -20.83
CA ILE A 468 27.86 -1.06 -20.73
C ILE A 468 26.96 -0.17 -19.87
N ALA A 469 27.54 0.59 -18.95
CA ALA A 469 26.84 1.62 -18.20
C ALA A 469 26.43 2.79 -19.10
N ILE A 470 25.13 3.04 -19.21
CA ILE A 470 24.55 4.11 -20.03
C ILE A 470 24.03 5.28 -19.19
N GLY A 471 23.77 5.06 -17.91
CA GLY A 471 23.32 6.11 -17.00
C GLY A 471 23.48 5.75 -15.52
N VAL A 472 23.35 6.77 -14.67
CA VAL A 472 23.43 6.65 -13.21
C VAL A 472 22.19 7.29 -12.62
N ILE A 473 21.53 6.61 -11.70
CA ILE A 473 20.40 7.14 -10.92
C ILE A 473 20.91 7.37 -9.50
N LYS A 474 20.79 8.61 -9.03
CA LYS A 474 21.19 9.03 -7.68
C LYS A 474 19.96 9.45 -6.91
N GLN A 475 19.82 9.01 -5.67
CA GLN A 475 18.81 9.53 -4.75
C GLN A 475 19.28 10.88 -4.19
N VAL A 476 18.42 11.90 -4.20
CA VAL A 476 18.74 13.30 -3.84
C VAL A 476 18.06 13.75 -2.56
#